data_AF-A0A949UR70-F1
#
_entry.id   AF-A0A949UR70-F1
#
_cell.length_a   1.000
_cell.length_b   1.000
_cell.length_c   1.000
_cell.angle_alpha   90.00
_cell.angle_beta   90.00
_cell.angle_gamma   90.00
#
_symmetry.space_group_name_H-M   'P 1'
#
loop_
_entity.id
_entity.type
_entity.pdbx_description
1 polymer ?
#
loop_
_entity_poly.entity_id
_entity_poly.type
_entity_poly.pdbx_seq_one_letter_code
_entity_poly.pdbx_strand_id
1 'polypeptide(L)'
;MTSTSLIRATTRAALLGTTALVASASGAQAIDYIVNAEETSTFILGLGSADTLTINDAGEINSVSPGVAVIDLADSITITDTTGVGAEIDADAVGIEIEGATTDLTGGISIAAGAIVTATTTGAGTAGTGILVQTGADISGGIDNSGAITGYEVGIAVEDSASISGGLVNSGSIYGSAIAISLGDSPTASSTMGAITNNATGVIGVNSAGDSVANFGIGVGGSGSDITGLINNAGSIVGSNTAISSTAGGDISGGITNTNLIGQAATSGGSTTASVGISATNSGDI
;
A
#
# COMPACT_ATOMS: atom_id res chain seq x y z
N MET A 1 -48.50 17.03 -20.08
CA MET A 1 -47.32 16.39 -20.69
C MET A 1 -46.09 17.11 -20.16
N THR A 2 -45.17 16.32 -19.60
CA THR A 2 -43.76 16.57 -19.28
C THR A 2 -43.41 17.82 -18.45
N SER A 3 -43.45 17.67 -17.13
CA SER A 3 -42.53 18.38 -16.25
C SER A 3 -41.25 17.54 -16.14
N THR A 4 -40.20 17.95 -16.84
CA THR A 4 -38.86 17.39 -16.71
C THR A 4 -38.19 18.00 -15.48
N SER A 5 -38.09 17.22 -14.40
CA SER A 5 -37.28 17.57 -13.23
C SER A 5 -35.81 17.51 -13.62
N LEU A 6 -35.19 18.68 -13.73
CA LEU A 6 -33.76 18.88 -13.88
C LEU A 6 -33.10 18.61 -12.52
N ILE A 7 -32.46 17.45 -12.35
CA ILE A 7 -31.46 17.27 -11.30
C ILE A 7 -30.20 18.00 -11.79
N ARG A 8 -29.98 19.21 -11.26
CA ARG A 8 -28.71 19.94 -11.42
C ARG A 8 -27.62 19.24 -10.62
N ALA A 9 -26.53 18.93 -11.31
CA ALA A 9 -25.41 18.13 -10.85
C ALA A 9 -24.40 18.87 -9.95
N THR A 10 -24.82 19.58 -8.89
CA THR A 10 -23.86 20.29 -8.01
C THR A 10 -24.05 20.09 -6.52
N THR A 11 -24.85 19.11 -6.08
CA THR A 11 -24.87 18.69 -4.67
C THR A 11 -25.40 17.25 -4.56
N ARG A 12 -24.52 16.26 -4.73
CA ARG A 12 -24.83 14.85 -4.43
C ARG A 12 -24.19 14.46 -3.09
N ALA A 13 -24.77 14.97 -2.01
CA ALA A 13 -24.73 14.36 -0.70
C ALA A 13 -25.98 14.84 0.05
N ALA A 14 -26.63 13.94 0.78
CA ALA A 14 -27.90 14.12 1.50
C ALA A 14 -29.20 14.06 0.65
N LEU A 15 -29.53 12.85 0.15
CA LEU A 15 -30.93 12.42 0.21
C LEU A 15 -31.04 10.92 0.54
N LEU A 16 -30.71 10.61 1.80
CA LEU A 16 -31.13 9.39 2.48
C LEU A 16 -32.64 9.47 2.76
N GLY A 17 -33.44 9.10 1.78
CA GLY A 17 -34.87 8.86 1.97
C GLY A 17 -35.07 7.56 2.75
N THR A 18 -35.55 7.68 3.99
CA THR A 18 -35.77 6.64 5.01
C THR A 18 -36.73 5.50 4.63
N THR A 19 -37.09 5.35 3.34
CA THR A 19 -37.99 4.29 2.84
C THR A 19 -37.42 3.48 1.67
N ALA A 20 -36.26 3.85 1.12
CA ALA A 20 -35.58 3.04 0.09
C ALA A 20 -34.40 2.21 0.65
N LEU A 21 -34.06 2.38 1.93
CA LEU A 21 -33.04 1.57 2.64
C LEU A 21 -33.60 0.23 3.14
N VAL A 22 -34.88 -0.07 2.87
CA VAL A 22 -35.54 -1.33 3.26
C VAL A 22 -35.75 -2.19 2.02
N ALA A 23 -34.67 -2.62 1.37
CA ALA A 23 -34.68 -3.72 0.40
C ALA A 23 -33.27 -4.28 0.10
N SER A 24 -32.53 -4.75 1.10
CA SER A 24 -31.67 -5.95 0.96
C SER A 24 -31.28 -6.51 2.33
N ALA A 25 -32.29 -6.98 3.08
CA ALA A 25 -32.05 -7.96 4.13
C ALA A 25 -31.63 -9.28 3.47
N SER A 26 -30.32 -9.46 3.19
CA SER A 26 -29.56 -10.74 3.14
C SER A 26 -28.28 -10.69 2.27
N GLY A 27 -27.74 -9.52 1.93
CA GLY A 27 -26.45 -9.43 1.28
C GLY A 27 -26.13 -7.96 1.07
N ALA A 28 -25.05 -7.49 1.66
CA ALA A 28 -24.53 -6.18 1.32
C ALA A 28 -24.16 -6.23 -0.17
N GLN A 29 -24.87 -5.46 -0.99
CA GLN A 29 -24.60 -5.39 -2.43
C GLN A 29 -23.23 -4.76 -2.60
N ALA A 30 -22.43 -5.31 -3.52
CA ALA A 30 -21.17 -4.69 -3.93
C ALA A 30 -21.40 -3.23 -4.36
N ILE A 31 -20.57 -2.33 -3.88
CA ILE A 31 -20.48 -0.96 -4.38
C ILE A 31 -19.22 -0.87 -5.25
N ASP A 32 -19.43 -0.64 -6.54
CA ASP A 32 -18.34 -0.38 -7.49
C ASP A 32 -18.11 1.13 -7.60
N TYR A 33 -17.06 1.61 -6.95
CA TYR A 33 -16.61 2.99 -7.04
C TYR A 33 -15.73 3.19 -8.27
N ILE A 34 -16.00 4.24 -9.04
CA ILE A 34 -15.16 4.67 -10.17
C ILE A 34 -14.79 6.13 -9.96
N VAL A 35 -13.48 6.40 -9.89
CA VAL A 35 -12.91 7.74 -9.83
C VAL A 35 -12.28 8.05 -11.17
N ASN A 36 -12.86 9.01 -11.90
CA ASN A 36 -12.42 9.41 -13.23
C ASN A 36 -12.21 10.93 -13.38
N ALA A 37 -12.24 11.64 -12.24
CA ALA A 37 -11.90 13.04 -12.08
C ALA A 37 -11.26 13.23 -10.69
N GLU A 38 -10.73 14.42 -10.43
CA GLU A 38 -10.19 14.78 -9.11
C GLU A 38 -11.28 14.74 -8.03
N GLU A 39 -10.97 14.07 -6.93
CA GLU A 39 -11.78 13.90 -5.75
C GLU A 39 -10.98 14.33 -4.51
N THR A 40 -11.61 15.09 -3.62
CA THR A 40 -10.98 15.60 -2.39
C THR A 40 -11.67 15.01 -1.15
N SER A 41 -12.06 13.75 -1.21
CA SER A 41 -12.73 13.02 -0.13
C SER A 41 -12.15 11.62 -0.02
N THR A 42 -12.01 11.12 1.19
CA THR A 42 -11.64 9.74 1.45
C THR A 42 -12.70 8.80 0.88
N PHE A 43 -12.27 7.81 0.11
CA PHE A 43 -13.13 6.71 -0.34
C PHE A 43 -13.15 5.61 0.71
N ILE A 44 -14.34 5.14 1.09
CA ILE A 44 -14.51 4.08 2.10
C ILE A 44 -15.07 2.83 1.43
N LEU A 45 -14.34 1.72 1.55
CA LEU A 45 -14.71 0.38 1.11
C LEU A 45 -15.05 -0.49 2.33
N GLY A 46 -15.84 -1.54 2.13
CA GLY A 46 -16.31 -2.41 3.21
C GLY A 46 -17.70 -2.03 3.75
N LEU A 47 -18.49 -1.31 2.94
CA LEU A 47 -19.94 -1.18 3.18
C LEU A 47 -20.71 -2.37 2.58
N GLY A 48 -20.12 -3.01 1.57
CA GLY A 48 -20.49 -4.29 1.00
C GLY A 48 -19.31 -5.25 0.88
N SER A 49 -19.59 -6.55 0.97
CA SER A 49 -18.57 -7.62 1.03
C SER A 49 -17.79 -7.85 -0.26
N ALA A 50 -18.09 -7.08 -1.31
CA ALA A 50 -17.46 -7.16 -2.62
C ALA A 50 -17.32 -5.76 -3.22
N ASP A 51 -17.15 -4.74 -2.36
CA ASP A 51 -16.92 -3.38 -2.83
C ASP A 51 -15.60 -3.32 -3.61
N THR A 52 -15.62 -2.59 -4.73
CA THR A 52 -14.44 -2.35 -5.55
C THR A 52 -14.21 -0.85 -5.70
N LEU A 53 -12.95 -0.47 -5.86
CA LEU A 53 -12.56 0.88 -6.29
C LEU A 53 -11.70 0.79 -7.54
N THR A 54 -12.09 1.52 -8.58
CA THR A 54 -11.27 1.73 -9.78
C THR A 54 -10.96 3.21 -9.94
N ILE A 55 -9.67 3.55 -10.05
CA ILE A 55 -9.20 4.88 -10.43
C ILE A 55 -8.66 4.80 -11.87
N ASN A 56 -9.23 5.60 -12.77
CA ASN A 56 -8.91 5.58 -14.18
C ASN A 56 -9.05 6.96 -14.84
N ASP A 57 -8.67 7.05 -16.12
CA ASP A 57 -8.79 8.25 -16.96
C ASP A 57 -8.11 9.50 -16.40
N ALA A 58 -8.80 10.41 -15.71
CA ALA A 58 -8.20 11.58 -15.06
C ALA A 58 -8.50 11.58 -13.54
N GLY A 59 -8.80 10.40 -13.01
CA GLY A 59 -9.12 10.17 -11.62
C GLY A 59 -7.94 10.43 -10.71
N GLU A 60 -8.16 11.23 -9.68
CA GLU A 60 -7.17 11.56 -8.67
C GLU A 60 -7.87 11.69 -7.32
N ILE A 61 -7.30 11.11 -6.26
CA ILE A 61 -7.74 11.35 -4.88
C ILE A 61 -6.67 12.23 -4.24
N ASN A 62 -7.02 13.49 -3.93
CA ASN A 62 -6.06 14.51 -3.54
C ASN A 62 -6.40 15.13 -2.19
N SER A 63 -5.37 15.47 -1.40
CA SER A 63 -5.46 16.34 -0.21
C SER A 63 -6.42 15.80 0.86
N VAL A 64 -6.40 14.48 1.06
CA VAL A 64 -7.18 13.78 2.09
C VAL A 64 -6.33 12.74 2.79
N SER A 65 -6.75 12.30 3.98
CA SER A 65 -6.10 11.21 4.68
C SER A 65 -7.09 10.37 5.49
N PRO A 66 -7.12 9.04 5.31
CA PRO A 66 -6.45 8.33 4.21
C PRO A 66 -7.07 8.74 2.85
N GLY A 67 -6.36 8.47 1.74
CA GLY A 67 -6.95 8.56 0.40
C GLY A 67 -8.08 7.56 0.22
N VAL A 68 -7.79 6.30 0.56
CA VAL A 68 -8.74 5.18 0.56
C VAL A 68 -8.69 4.49 1.92
N ALA A 69 -9.86 4.23 2.52
CA ALA A 69 -10.01 3.44 3.74
C ALA A 69 -10.80 2.15 3.45
N VAL A 70 -10.30 1.01 3.89
CA VAL A 70 -11.03 -0.26 3.90
C VAL A 70 -11.30 -0.61 5.37
N ILE A 71 -12.58 -0.74 5.73
CA ILE A 71 -13.01 -0.86 7.14
C ILE A 71 -13.75 -2.18 7.48
N ASP A 72 -14.01 -2.99 6.46
CA ASP A 72 -14.57 -4.34 6.56
C ASP A 72 -14.19 -5.11 5.27
N LEU A 73 -14.79 -6.27 5.04
CA LEU A 73 -14.59 -7.06 3.84
C LEU A 73 -14.87 -6.27 2.55
N ALA A 74 -13.87 -6.16 1.68
CA ALA A 74 -13.95 -5.59 0.35
C ALA A 74 -13.28 -6.52 -0.69
N ASP A 75 -13.54 -6.28 -1.96
CA ASP A 75 -12.91 -7.05 -3.04
C ASP A 75 -11.57 -6.41 -3.43
N SER A 76 -11.56 -5.34 -4.22
CA SER A 76 -10.31 -4.86 -4.83
C SER A 76 -10.19 -3.34 -4.97
N ILE A 77 -8.94 -2.89 -5.01
CA ILE A 77 -8.56 -1.54 -5.42
C ILE A 77 -7.70 -1.66 -6.69
N THR A 78 -8.13 -1.03 -7.77
CA THR A 78 -7.42 -0.99 -9.05
C THR A 78 -7.10 0.44 -9.43
N ILE A 79 -5.82 0.73 -9.64
CA ILE A 79 -5.32 2.05 -10.01
C ILE A 79 -4.62 1.93 -11.35
N THR A 80 -5.11 2.67 -12.33
CA THR A 80 -4.54 2.72 -13.68
C THR A 80 -3.91 4.09 -13.93
N ASP A 81 -2.79 4.14 -14.66
CA ASP A 81 -2.15 5.43 -15.01
C ASP A 81 -3.14 6.26 -15.81
N THR A 82 -3.42 7.44 -15.26
CA THR A 82 -4.46 8.32 -15.73
C THR A 82 -3.92 9.32 -16.76
N THR A 83 -2.74 9.90 -16.52
CA THR A 83 -2.32 11.07 -17.29
C THR A 83 -0.81 11.28 -17.39
N GLY A 84 0.02 10.48 -16.70
CA GLY A 84 1.48 10.64 -16.66
C GLY A 84 1.99 11.97 -16.07
N VAL A 85 1.14 12.76 -15.39
CA VAL A 85 1.50 14.09 -14.82
C VAL A 85 1.30 14.26 -13.31
N GLY A 86 0.88 13.22 -12.59
CA GLY A 86 0.64 13.31 -11.15
C GLY A 86 0.44 11.94 -10.52
N ALA A 87 0.15 11.92 -9.22
CA ALA A 87 -0.24 10.70 -8.53
C ALA A 87 -1.76 10.53 -8.54
N GLU A 88 -2.24 9.31 -8.77
CA GLU A 88 -3.66 8.97 -8.73
C GLU A 88 -4.22 8.98 -7.30
N ILE A 89 -3.36 8.71 -6.32
CA ILE A 89 -3.66 8.94 -4.91
C ILE A 89 -2.54 9.83 -4.37
N ASP A 90 -2.83 11.10 -4.11
CA ASP A 90 -1.98 12.04 -3.39
C ASP A 90 -2.62 12.39 -2.03
N ALA A 91 -2.34 11.55 -1.04
CA ALA A 91 -2.88 11.68 0.30
C ALA A 91 -1.95 12.46 1.24
N ASP A 92 -2.49 13.07 2.30
CA ASP A 92 -1.69 13.88 3.24
C ASP A 92 -0.86 13.05 4.22
N ALA A 93 -1.35 11.88 4.65
CA ALA A 93 -0.63 11.02 5.60
C ALA A 93 -0.70 9.54 5.27
N VAL A 94 -1.84 9.02 4.79
CA VAL A 94 -1.93 7.62 4.36
C VAL A 94 -2.58 7.52 2.98
N GLY A 95 -1.91 6.89 2.02
CA GLY A 95 -2.47 6.68 0.68
C GLY A 95 -3.67 5.73 0.72
N ILE A 96 -3.42 4.48 1.11
CA ILE A 96 -4.43 3.44 1.29
C ILE A 96 -4.29 2.87 2.71
N GLU A 97 -5.37 2.89 3.48
CA GLU A 97 -5.46 2.34 4.83
C GLU A 97 -6.43 1.14 4.86
N ILE A 98 -5.98 0.03 5.42
CA ILE A 98 -6.78 -1.16 5.67
C ILE A 98 -6.76 -1.38 7.18
N GLU A 99 -7.91 -1.22 7.83
CA GLU A 99 -7.99 -1.22 9.29
C GLU A 99 -9.17 -2.06 9.79
N GLY A 100 -8.90 -2.87 10.82
CA GLY A 100 -9.91 -3.58 11.59
C GLY A 100 -9.73 -5.10 11.56
N ALA A 101 -9.97 -5.75 12.69
CA ALA A 101 -9.63 -7.17 12.88
C ALA A 101 -10.45 -8.16 12.03
N THR A 102 -11.49 -7.69 11.34
CA THR A 102 -12.30 -8.47 10.39
C THR A 102 -12.20 -7.94 8.96
N THR A 103 -11.41 -6.90 8.76
CA THR A 103 -11.23 -6.24 7.47
C THR A 103 -10.31 -7.07 6.60
N ASP A 104 -10.74 -7.33 5.38
CA ASP A 104 -9.93 -8.01 4.37
C ASP A 104 -10.20 -7.41 2.99
N LEU A 105 -9.14 -7.17 2.23
CA LEU A 105 -9.20 -6.82 0.82
C LEU A 105 -8.85 -8.05 -0.02
N THR A 106 -9.88 -8.81 -0.38
CA THR A 106 -9.76 -10.19 -0.89
C THR A 106 -9.25 -10.32 -2.32
N GLY A 107 -9.55 -9.35 -3.17
CA GLY A 107 -9.02 -9.18 -4.52
C GLY A 107 -7.73 -8.35 -4.57
N GLY A 108 -7.36 -7.72 -3.45
CA GLY A 108 -6.07 -7.04 -3.27
C GLY A 108 -5.99 -5.66 -3.92
N ILE A 109 -4.75 -5.20 -4.09
CA ILE A 109 -4.42 -3.89 -4.66
C ILE A 109 -3.63 -4.11 -5.96
N SER A 110 -4.09 -3.51 -7.06
CA SER A 110 -3.37 -3.49 -8.34
C SER A 110 -3.02 -2.06 -8.74
N ILE A 111 -1.73 -1.79 -8.92
CA ILE A 111 -1.19 -0.48 -9.32
C ILE A 111 -0.49 -0.65 -10.66
N ALA A 112 -1.09 -0.13 -11.73
CA ALA A 112 -0.56 -0.26 -13.08
C ALA A 112 0.76 0.50 -13.26
N ALA A 113 1.53 0.13 -14.29
CA ALA A 113 2.69 0.91 -14.69
C ALA A 113 2.30 2.35 -15.01
N GLY A 114 3.06 3.31 -14.46
CA GLY A 114 2.78 4.74 -14.57
C GLY A 114 1.93 5.31 -13.43
N ALA A 115 1.11 4.48 -12.77
CA ALA A 115 0.29 4.92 -11.65
C ALA A 115 1.14 5.10 -10.37
N ILE A 116 0.74 6.03 -9.51
CA ILE A 116 1.42 6.40 -8.28
C ILE A 116 0.40 6.49 -7.14
N VAL A 117 0.67 5.73 -6.09
CA VAL A 117 0.11 5.95 -4.75
C VAL A 117 1.14 6.69 -3.94
N THR A 118 0.82 7.90 -3.50
CA THR A 118 1.69 8.71 -2.67
C THR A 118 0.99 9.22 -1.41
N ALA A 119 1.79 9.34 -0.35
CA ALA A 119 1.41 10.03 0.88
C ALA A 119 2.43 11.14 1.16
N THR A 120 2.04 12.39 0.88
CA THR A 120 2.91 13.56 1.00
C THR A 120 2.66 14.29 2.32
N THR A 121 3.68 14.40 3.18
CA THR A 121 3.55 15.09 4.47
C THR A 121 3.53 16.61 4.28
N THR A 122 2.36 17.18 3.99
CA THR A 122 2.26 18.63 3.83
C THR A 122 1.80 19.39 5.07
N GLY A 123 1.47 18.74 6.21
CA GLY A 123 0.92 19.56 7.31
C GLY A 123 0.77 19.08 8.76
N ALA A 124 1.01 17.82 9.16
CA ALA A 124 0.61 17.41 10.54
C ALA A 124 1.63 16.61 11.37
N GLY A 125 2.83 16.31 10.85
CA GLY A 125 3.85 15.62 11.65
C GLY A 125 3.61 14.12 11.87
N THR A 126 2.73 13.50 11.09
CA THR A 126 2.61 12.03 11.02
C THR A 126 3.59 11.48 9.97
N ALA A 127 4.17 10.32 10.25
CA ALA A 127 4.91 9.49 9.30
C ALA A 127 4.02 9.20 8.08
N GLY A 128 4.31 9.78 6.92
CA GLY A 128 3.49 9.53 5.73
C GLY A 128 3.72 8.10 5.21
N THR A 129 2.64 7.34 5.04
CA THR A 129 2.67 5.93 4.61
C THR A 129 1.91 5.73 3.32
N GLY A 130 2.54 5.10 2.32
CA GLY A 130 1.88 4.83 1.03
C GLY A 130 0.69 3.86 1.20
N ILE A 131 0.96 2.68 1.76
CA ILE A 131 -0.07 1.68 2.11
C ILE A 131 0.13 1.23 3.55
N LEU A 132 -0.92 1.31 4.36
CA LEU A 132 -0.94 0.95 5.77
C LEU A 132 -1.96 -0.15 6.02
N VAL A 133 -1.52 -1.26 6.62
CA VAL A 133 -2.39 -2.34 7.10
C VAL A 133 -2.22 -2.46 8.60
N GLN A 134 -3.30 -2.34 9.36
CA GLN A 134 -3.22 -2.27 10.82
C GLN A 134 -4.42 -2.90 11.52
N THR A 135 -4.33 -2.98 12.85
CA THR A 135 -5.43 -3.40 13.73
C THR A 135 -5.99 -4.79 13.36
N GLY A 136 -5.10 -5.73 13.02
CA GLY A 136 -5.46 -7.10 12.66
C GLY A 136 -6.11 -7.29 11.29
N ALA A 137 -6.11 -6.28 10.42
CA ALA A 137 -6.64 -6.40 9.07
C ALA A 137 -5.75 -7.26 8.16
N ASP A 138 -6.28 -7.69 7.01
CA ASP A 138 -5.55 -8.44 5.99
C ASP A 138 -5.73 -7.82 4.58
N ILE A 139 -4.74 -8.08 3.72
CA ILE A 139 -4.88 -7.99 2.27
C ILE A 139 -4.62 -9.40 1.74
N SER A 140 -5.65 -10.24 1.76
CA SER A 140 -5.50 -11.63 1.34
C SER A 140 -5.34 -11.80 -0.18
N GLY A 141 -5.81 -10.81 -0.96
CA GLY A 141 -5.55 -10.74 -2.41
C GLY A 141 -4.12 -10.31 -2.77
N GLY A 142 -3.35 -9.83 -1.79
CA GLY A 142 -2.00 -9.32 -1.97
C GLY A 142 -1.93 -7.96 -2.67
N ILE A 143 -0.70 -7.56 -3.02
CA ILE A 143 -0.42 -6.31 -3.72
C ILE A 143 0.37 -6.61 -4.99
N ASP A 144 -0.12 -6.13 -6.13
CA ASP A 144 0.62 -6.12 -7.41
C ASP A 144 0.96 -4.67 -7.79
N ASN A 145 2.21 -4.29 -7.58
CA ASN A 145 2.73 -2.98 -7.90
C ASN A 145 3.59 -3.00 -9.16
N SER A 146 3.05 -2.48 -10.25
CA SER A 146 3.80 -2.16 -11.48
C SER A 146 4.10 -0.66 -11.62
N GLY A 147 3.47 0.19 -10.79
CA GLY A 147 3.66 1.64 -10.73
C GLY A 147 4.61 2.07 -9.62
N ALA A 148 4.21 3.04 -8.81
CA ALA A 148 4.97 3.50 -7.66
C ALA A 148 4.10 3.56 -6.38
N ILE A 149 4.64 3.04 -5.28
CA ILE A 149 4.12 3.25 -3.93
C ILE A 149 5.14 4.10 -3.18
N THR A 150 4.74 5.30 -2.78
CA THR A 150 5.62 6.30 -2.16
C THR A 150 5.02 6.80 -0.86
N GLY A 151 5.57 6.40 0.28
CA GLY A 151 5.34 7.13 1.52
C GLY A 151 6.40 8.19 1.74
N TYR A 152 6.05 9.22 2.48
CA TYR A 152 7.07 10.13 2.99
C TYR A 152 8.06 9.40 3.89
N GLU A 153 7.58 8.58 4.83
CA GLU A 153 8.41 7.83 5.78
C GLU A 153 8.44 6.33 5.47
N VAL A 154 7.27 5.73 5.22
CA VAL A 154 7.13 4.28 4.99
C VAL A 154 6.41 4.01 3.67
N GLY A 155 6.98 3.20 2.78
CA GLY A 155 6.29 2.80 1.55
C GLY A 155 5.05 1.95 1.85
N ILE A 156 5.28 0.79 2.47
CA ILE A 156 4.26 -0.15 2.92
C ILE A 156 4.52 -0.49 4.39
N ALA A 157 3.51 -0.35 5.25
CA ALA A 157 3.57 -0.69 6.67
C ALA A 157 2.52 -1.76 7.01
N VAL A 158 2.94 -2.79 7.77
CA VAL A 158 2.04 -3.82 8.34
C VAL A 158 2.24 -3.84 9.85
N GLU A 159 1.25 -3.40 10.60
CA GLU A 159 1.35 -3.07 12.03
C GLU A 159 0.22 -3.71 12.84
N ASP A 160 0.32 -3.71 14.17
CA ASP A 160 -0.79 -4.10 15.06
C ASP A 160 -1.44 -5.47 14.74
N SER A 161 -0.60 -6.48 14.50
CA SER A 161 -1.00 -7.85 14.18
C SER A 161 -1.75 -8.02 12.85
N ALA A 162 -1.63 -7.05 11.95
CA ALA A 162 -2.17 -7.13 10.59
C ALA A 162 -1.36 -8.08 9.68
N SER A 163 -1.89 -8.34 8.49
CA SER A 163 -1.25 -9.17 7.49
C SER A 163 -1.36 -8.63 6.07
N ILE A 164 -0.39 -8.99 5.24
CA ILE A 164 -0.56 -9.02 3.78
C ILE A 164 -0.34 -10.48 3.38
N SER A 165 -1.34 -11.32 3.66
CA SER A 165 -1.21 -12.77 3.53
C SER A 165 -1.10 -13.22 2.08
N GLY A 166 -1.69 -12.46 1.14
CA GLY A 166 -1.52 -12.67 -0.31
C GLY A 166 -0.12 -12.35 -0.83
N GLY A 167 0.72 -11.71 -0.01
CA GLY A 167 2.08 -11.30 -0.38
C GLY A 167 2.13 -10.06 -1.28
N LEU A 168 3.31 -9.84 -1.86
CA LEU A 168 3.62 -8.66 -2.65
C LEU A 168 4.37 -9.06 -3.92
N VAL A 169 3.90 -8.57 -5.07
CA VAL A 169 4.60 -8.60 -6.35
C VAL A 169 4.97 -7.17 -6.72
N ASN A 170 6.26 -6.90 -6.85
CA ASN A 170 6.77 -5.59 -7.24
C ASN A 170 7.49 -5.67 -8.59
N SER A 171 6.96 -4.98 -9.58
CA SER A 171 7.61 -4.70 -10.87
C SER A 171 7.91 -3.21 -11.06
N GLY A 172 7.47 -2.36 -10.13
CA GLY A 172 7.68 -0.92 -10.12
C GLY A 172 8.56 -0.45 -8.96
N SER A 173 8.24 0.71 -8.39
CA SER A 173 8.98 1.36 -7.28
C SER A 173 8.21 1.26 -5.97
N ILE A 174 8.90 0.92 -4.88
CA ILE A 174 8.39 1.07 -3.50
C ILE A 174 9.39 1.86 -2.69
N TYR A 175 8.93 2.95 -2.08
CA TYR A 175 9.79 3.88 -1.35
C TYR A 175 9.12 4.48 -0.12
N GLY A 176 9.88 4.58 0.96
CA GLY A 176 9.66 5.46 2.09
C GLY A 176 11.02 5.96 2.58
N SER A 177 11.15 7.22 2.99
CA SER A 177 12.49 7.76 3.34
C SER A 177 13.16 7.01 4.49
N ALA A 178 12.38 6.51 5.46
CA ALA A 178 12.90 5.65 6.51
C ALA A 178 12.98 4.19 6.05
N ILE A 179 11.90 3.65 5.51
CA ILE A 179 11.80 2.23 5.17
C ILE A 179 10.84 2.01 4.00
N ALA A 180 11.22 1.21 3.01
CA ALA A 180 10.30 0.94 1.90
C ALA A 180 9.20 -0.06 2.29
N ILE A 181 9.55 -1.14 2.99
CA ILE A 181 8.58 -2.12 3.50
C ILE A 181 8.90 -2.41 4.97
N SER A 182 7.94 -2.11 5.85
CA SER A 182 8.03 -2.31 7.30
C SER A 182 7.01 -3.34 7.78
N LEU A 183 7.46 -4.34 8.52
CA LEU A 183 6.61 -5.27 9.25
C LEU A 183 6.88 -5.13 10.75
N GLY A 184 5.84 -4.80 11.50
CA GLY A 184 5.85 -4.63 12.94
C GLY A 184 6.43 -3.29 13.39
N ASP A 185 5.64 -2.59 14.19
CA ASP A 185 5.86 -1.25 14.73
C ASP A 185 6.45 -1.27 16.15
N SER A 186 6.35 -2.42 16.82
CA SER A 186 6.68 -2.60 18.23
C SER A 186 7.41 -3.93 18.47
N PRO A 187 8.27 -4.03 19.50
CA PRO A 187 8.91 -5.29 19.89
C PRO A 187 7.94 -6.46 20.16
N THR A 188 6.66 -6.17 20.42
CA THR A 188 5.62 -7.19 20.66
C THR A 188 4.66 -7.38 19.48
N ALA A 189 4.89 -6.71 18.35
CA ALA A 189 4.06 -6.86 17.16
C ALA A 189 4.14 -8.29 16.61
N SER A 190 3.06 -8.71 15.95
CA SER A 190 2.91 -10.03 15.33
C SER A 190 2.40 -9.91 13.89
N SER A 191 2.95 -8.95 13.14
CA SER A 191 2.52 -8.64 11.78
C SER A 191 3.10 -9.62 10.76
N THR A 192 2.30 -10.10 9.82
CA THR A 192 2.77 -11.11 8.86
C THR A 192 2.71 -10.63 7.42
N MET A 193 3.60 -11.15 6.58
CA MET A 193 3.51 -10.99 5.14
C MET A 193 3.71 -12.34 4.48
N GLY A 194 3.00 -12.57 3.37
CA GLY A 194 3.27 -13.67 2.46
C GLY A 194 4.62 -13.51 1.74
N ALA A 195 4.74 -14.11 0.56
CA ALA A 195 5.96 -13.98 -0.24
C ALA A 195 6.14 -12.56 -0.78
N ILE A 196 7.39 -12.11 -0.88
CA ILE A 196 7.75 -10.87 -1.57
C ILE A 196 8.48 -11.25 -2.86
N THR A 197 7.87 -10.98 -4.01
CA THR A 197 8.49 -11.16 -5.32
C THR A 197 8.86 -9.79 -5.90
N ASN A 198 10.14 -9.46 -5.90
CA ASN A 198 10.65 -8.26 -6.57
C ASN A 198 11.14 -8.64 -7.97
N ASN A 199 10.31 -8.41 -8.99
CA ASN A 199 10.59 -8.76 -10.38
C ASN A 199 11.78 -7.99 -10.94
N ALA A 200 12.25 -8.37 -12.13
CA ALA A 200 13.46 -7.83 -12.74
C ALA A 200 13.51 -6.30 -12.88
N THR A 201 12.35 -5.66 -13.07
CA THR A 201 12.21 -4.20 -13.15
C THR A 201 11.90 -3.55 -11.80
N GLY A 202 11.56 -4.35 -10.80
CA GLY A 202 11.17 -3.90 -9.48
C GLY A 202 12.34 -3.32 -8.68
N VAL A 203 12.10 -2.18 -8.04
CA VAL A 203 13.02 -1.52 -7.13
C VAL A 203 12.34 -1.27 -5.79
N ILE A 204 12.90 -1.85 -4.74
CA ILE A 204 12.49 -1.61 -3.36
C ILE A 204 13.56 -0.76 -2.70
N GLY A 205 13.16 0.40 -2.18
CA GLY A 205 14.04 1.34 -1.47
C GLY A 205 14.55 2.51 -2.29
N VAL A 206 14.11 2.70 -3.54
CA VAL A 206 14.39 3.90 -4.34
C VAL A 206 13.08 4.46 -4.85
N ASN A 207 12.93 5.78 -4.81
CA ASN A 207 11.73 6.46 -5.33
C ASN A 207 11.62 6.35 -6.85
N SER A 208 10.43 6.63 -7.40
CA SER A 208 10.16 6.52 -8.84
C SER A 208 11.06 7.45 -9.69
N ALA A 209 11.46 8.61 -9.16
CA ALA A 209 12.40 9.53 -9.83
C ALA A 209 13.86 9.01 -9.84
N GLY A 210 14.17 7.98 -9.04
CA GLY A 210 15.50 7.38 -8.95
C GLY A 210 16.53 8.24 -8.22
N ASP A 211 16.14 9.32 -7.54
CA ASP A 211 17.07 10.28 -6.92
C ASP A 211 17.22 10.14 -5.39
N SER A 212 16.33 9.37 -4.76
CA SER A 212 16.25 9.21 -3.31
C SER A 212 16.25 7.74 -2.92
N VAL A 213 16.93 7.40 -1.83
CA VAL A 213 17.06 6.02 -1.33
C VAL A 213 16.65 5.95 0.13
N ALA A 214 15.80 4.98 0.47
CA ALA A 214 15.34 4.70 1.82
C ALA A 214 16.50 4.36 2.75
N ASN A 215 16.36 4.57 4.07
CA ASN A 215 17.37 4.08 5.02
C ASN A 215 17.38 2.54 5.07
N PHE A 216 16.20 1.93 5.04
CA PHE A 216 15.99 0.48 4.99
C PHE A 216 15.19 0.09 3.75
N GLY A 217 15.58 -0.98 3.07
CA GLY A 217 14.76 -1.55 2.00
C GLY A 217 13.56 -2.29 2.60
N ILE A 218 13.84 -3.43 3.24
CA ILE A 218 12.86 -4.25 3.95
C ILE A 218 13.29 -4.35 5.41
N GLY A 219 12.38 -4.08 6.34
CA GLY A 219 12.61 -4.25 7.78
C GLY A 219 11.50 -5.08 8.40
N VAL A 220 11.90 -6.09 9.16
CA VAL A 220 11.01 -6.93 9.96
C VAL A 220 11.40 -6.77 11.43
N GLY A 221 10.45 -6.27 12.23
CA GLY A 221 10.62 -5.94 13.63
C GLY A 221 9.50 -6.51 14.50
N GLY A 222 9.83 -6.96 15.71
CA GLY A 222 8.85 -7.45 16.68
C GLY A 222 8.77 -8.96 16.73
N SER A 223 8.61 -9.51 17.95
CA SER A 223 8.84 -10.93 18.26
C SER A 223 7.90 -11.93 17.58
N GLY A 224 6.81 -11.48 16.97
CA GLY A 224 5.91 -12.32 16.19
C GLY A 224 5.79 -11.89 14.74
N SER A 225 6.54 -10.87 14.31
CA SER A 225 6.45 -10.38 12.94
C SER A 225 7.27 -11.28 12.02
N ASP A 226 6.69 -11.69 10.89
CA ASP A 226 7.32 -12.68 10.01
C ASP A 226 6.99 -12.45 8.53
N ILE A 227 8.00 -12.53 7.68
CA ILE A 227 7.82 -12.77 6.24
C ILE A 227 7.82 -14.29 6.04
N THR A 228 6.62 -14.84 6.05
CA THR A 228 6.36 -16.29 6.03
C THR A 228 6.68 -16.94 4.67
N GLY A 229 6.66 -16.16 3.60
CA GLY A 229 7.00 -16.60 2.24
C GLY A 229 8.41 -16.21 1.82
N LEU A 230 8.88 -16.77 0.69
CA LEU A 230 10.19 -16.41 0.15
C LEU A 230 10.24 -14.92 -0.23
N ILE A 231 11.35 -14.26 0.11
CA ILE A 231 11.78 -13.05 -0.60
C ILE A 231 12.49 -13.51 -1.87
N ASN A 232 11.80 -13.41 -3.01
CA ASN A 232 12.34 -13.72 -4.33
C ASN A 232 12.73 -12.43 -5.07
N ASN A 233 14.02 -12.09 -5.05
CA ASN A 233 14.54 -10.90 -5.68
C ASN A 233 15.18 -11.21 -7.05
N ALA A 234 14.57 -10.66 -8.10
CA ALA A 234 15.15 -10.55 -9.45
C ALA A 234 15.43 -9.08 -9.84
N GLY A 235 14.91 -8.12 -9.08
CA GLY A 235 15.17 -6.69 -9.25
C GLY A 235 16.26 -6.16 -8.32
N SER A 236 16.03 -4.97 -7.76
CA SER A 236 16.92 -4.31 -6.82
C SER A 236 16.25 -4.10 -5.47
N ILE A 237 16.89 -4.53 -4.38
CA ILE A 237 16.50 -4.18 -3.01
C ILE A 237 17.65 -3.41 -2.37
N VAL A 238 17.40 -2.19 -1.90
CA VAL A 238 18.42 -1.32 -1.32
C VAL A 238 17.89 -0.54 -0.13
N GLY A 239 18.75 -0.27 0.83
CA GLY A 239 18.60 0.81 1.80
C GLY A 239 19.97 1.44 1.99
N SER A 240 20.06 2.75 2.22
CA SER A 240 21.35 3.43 2.43
C SER A 240 22.10 2.85 3.64
N ASN A 241 21.37 2.42 4.67
CA ASN A 241 21.91 1.71 5.82
C ASN A 241 21.88 0.19 5.59
N THR A 242 20.69 -0.38 5.47
CA THR A 242 20.51 -1.84 5.35
C THR A 242 19.48 -2.18 4.28
N ALA A 243 19.78 -3.10 3.36
CA ALA A 243 18.79 -3.47 2.35
C ALA A 243 17.69 -4.38 2.92
N ILE A 244 18.05 -5.41 3.68
CA ILE A 244 17.09 -6.29 4.37
C ILE A 244 17.52 -6.45 5.83
N SER A 245 16.62 -6.12 6.77
CA SER A 245 16.89 -6.16 8.21
C SER A 245 15.83 -6.97 8.94
N SER A 246 16.27 -7.95 9.72
CA SER A 246 15.47 -8.65 10.72
C SER A 246 15.96 -8.25 12.12
N THR A 247 15.07 -7.72 12.97
CA THR A 247 15.42 -7.17 14.29
C THR A 247 14.34 -7.41 15.34
N ALA A 248 14.71 -7.32 16.61
CA ALA A 248 13.79 -7.37 17.76
C ALA A 248 12.86 -8.60 17.74
N GLY A 249 13.38 -9.75 17.33
CA GLY A 249 12.63 -11.00 17.22
C GLY A 249 11.78 -11.16 15.95
N GLY A 250 11.86 -10.22 15.00
CA GLY A 250 11.28 -10.40 13.67
C GLY A 250 11.93 -11.57 12.93
N ASP A 251 11.20 -12.17 12.01
CA ASP A 251 11.64 -13.36 11.27
C ASP A 251 11.44 -13.18 9.77
N ILE A 252 12.30 -13.82 8.98
CA ILE A 252 12.14 -13.98 7.54
C ILE A 252 12.14 -15.49 7.30
N SER A 253 11.12 -16.17 7.82
CA SER A 253 11.11 -17.63 7.89
C SER A 253 11.03 -18.29 6.51
N GLY A 254 10.49 -17.58 5.52
CA GLY A 254 10.47 -18.04 4.14
C GLY A 254 11.84 -18.03 3.46
N GLY A 255 12.83 -17.32 4.03
CA GLY A 255 14.18 -17.18 3.48
C GLY A 255 14.27 -16.26 2.26
N ILE A 256 15.48 -16.17 1.68
CA ILE A 256 15.80 -15.22 0.61
C ILE A 256 16.39 -15.96 -0.60
N THR A 257 15.76 -15.81 -1.76
CA THR A 257 16.33 -16.14 -3.07
C THR A 257 16.69 -14.85 -3.79
N ASN A 258 17.96 -14.70 -4.16
CA ASN A 258 18.44 -13.52 -4.86
C ASN A 258 19.09 -13.90 -6.19
N THR A 259 18.53 -13.39 -7.28
CA THR A 259 19.04 -13.55 -8.64
C THR A 259 19.58 -12.25 -9.23
N ASN A 260 19.51 -11.13 -8.49
CA ASN A 260 20.04 -9.83 -8.90
C ASN A 260 20.63 -9.07 -7.70
N LEU A 261 20.30 -7.79 -7.49
CA LEU A 261 20.99 -6.93 -6.51
C LEU A 261 20.25 -6.84 -5.17
N ILE A 262 20.97 -7.14 -4.09
CA ILE A 262 20.61 -6.75 -2.72
C ILE A 262 21.75 -5.90 -2.17
N GLY A 263 21.42 -4.73 -1.63
CA GLY A 263 22.39 -3.78 -1.11
C GLY A 263 22.99 -2.85 -2.15
N GLN A 264 22.45 -2.83 -3.37
CA GLN A 264 22.84 -1.86 -4.38
C GLN A 264 21.66 -1.58 -5.31
N ALA A 265 21.46 -0.32 -5.69
CA ALA A 265 20.54 0.06 -6.75
C ALA A 265 21.17 1.12 -7.67
N ALA A 266 20.74 1.15 -8.92
CA ALA A 266 20.99 2.29 -9.79
C ALA A 266 20.14 3.49 -9.34
N THR A 267 20.71 4.67 -9.40
CA THR A 267 20.04 5.95 -9.12
C THR A 267 20.32 6.92 -10.25
N SER A 268 19.57 8.02 -10.34
CA SER A 268 19.82 9.10 -11.31
C SER A 268 21.23 9.69 -11.19
N GLY A 269 21.82 9.63 -9.99
CA GLY A 269 23.20 10.01 -9.70
C GLY A 269 24.25 8.91 -9.90
N GLY A 270 23.87 7.72 -10.37
CA GLY A 270 24.76 6.58 -10.60
C GLY A 270 24.29 5.32 -9.88
N SER A 271 24.83 5.05 -8.69
CA SER A 271 24.41 3.91 -7.87
C SER A 271 24.61 4.19 -6.39
N THR A 272 23.66 3.72 -5.58
CA THR A 272 23.77 3.70 -4.12
C THR A 272 24.08 2.27 -3.68
N THR A 273 25.01 2.12 -2.72
CA THR A 273 25.34 0.85 -2.08
C THR A 273 25.03 0.95 -0.59
N ALA A 274 24.34 -0.06 -0.05
CA ALA A 274 24.00 -0.16 1.35
C ALA A 274 25.24 -0.34 2.22
N SER A 275 25.20 0.18 3.44
CA SER A 275 26.24 -0.12 4.45
C SER A 275 26.24 -1.60 4.83
N VAL A 276 25.05 -2.22 4.85
CA VAL A 276 24.84 -3.65 5.09
C VAL A 276 23.84 -4.19 4.07
N GLY A 277 24.15 -5.32 3.42
CA GLY A 277 23.20 -5.98 2.52
C GLY A 277 22.03 -6.58 3.29
N ILE A 278 22.33 -7.60 4.10
CA ILE A 278 21.34 -8.34 4.89
C ILE A 278 21.83 -8.37 6.34
N SER A 279 20.93 -8.11 7.29
CA SER A 279 21.24 -8.03 8.72
C SER A 279 20.20 -8.76 9.55
N ALA A 280 20.64 -9.57 10.52
CA ALA A 280 19.80 -10.16 11.56
C ALA A 280 20.39 -9.77 12.93
N THR A 281 19.61 -9.10 13.78
CA THR A 281 20.09 -8.57 15.08
C THR A 281 19.00 -8.68 16.15
N ASN A 282 19.37 -8.55 17.44
CA ASN A 282 18.42 -8.51 18.56
C ASN A 282 17.38 -9.65 18.52
N SER A 283 17.86 -10.89 18.34
CA SER A 283 17.06 -12.11 18.19
C SER A 283 16.22 -12.21 16.91
N GLY A 284 16.38 -11.30 15.94
CA GLY A 284 15.82 -11.50 14.60
C GLY A 284 16.51 -12.64 13.86
N ASP A 285 15.76 -13.32 12.98
CA ASP A 285 16.21 -14.50 12.21
C ASP A 285 15.90 -14.36 10.70
N ILE A 286 16.62 -15.15 9.88
CA ILE A 286 16.52 -15.26 8.40
C ILE A 286 16.88 -16.67 7.94
#